data_AF-A0A316P8P8-F1
#
_entry.id   AF-A0A316P8P8-F1
#
_cell.length_a   1.000
_cell.length_b   1.000
_cell.length_c   1.000
_cell.angle_alpha   90.00
_cell.angle_beta   90.00
_cell.angle_gamma   90.00
#
_symmetry.space_group_name_H-M   'P 1'
#
loop_
_entity.id
_entity.type
_entity.pdbx_description
1 polymer ?
#
loop_
_entity_poly.entity_id
_entity_poly.type
_entity_poly.pdbx_seq_one_letter_code
_entity_poly.pdbx_strand_id
1 'polypeptide(L)'
;MDITNMSAEQRKEELTRLVEATKAAKAAAKAAKAEVAACKAAVKASETPAEKASREAALKTAEQAQLAAMANVAEATAQETEFREAVKAAEAAETQARKEADATAAEQARNADPVKALAESYAKAYPDCKAFHITTDRQVFLEKDKNLAQFHQKALGEGEVRTINVR
;
A
#
# COMPACT_ATOMS: atom_id res chain seq x y z
N MET A 1 14.06 -1.91 6.04
CA MET A 1 13.49 -1.37 4.79
C MET A 1 12.02 -1.16 5.09
N ASP A 2 11.52 0.07 5.03
CA ASP A 2 10.14 0.36 5.45
C ASP A 2 9.14 -0.16 4.41
N ILE A 3 8.19 -1.00 4.83
CA ILE A 3 7.23 -1.65 3.93
C ILE A 3 6.31 -0.64 3.22
N THR A 4 6.08 0.50 3.86
CA THR A 4 5.29 1.62 3.33
C THR A 4 5.97 2.32 2.16
N ASN A 5 7.30 2.24 2.07
CA ASN A 5 8.08 2.78 0.95
C ASN A 5 8.26 1.78 -0.20
N MET A 6 7.83 0.53 -0.03
CA MET A 6 7.88 -0.49 -1.08
C MET A 6 6.65 -0.40 -1.98
N SER A 7 6.85 -0.57 -3.29
CA SER A 7 5.76 -0.77 -4.23
C SER A 7 5.07 -2.13 -4.01
N ALA A 8 3.85 -2.29 -4.51
CA ALA A 8 3.13 -3.56 -4.44
C ALA A 8 3.92 -4.73 -5.07
N GLU A 9 4.59 -4.49 -6.19
CA GLU A 9 5.44 -5.51 -6.83
C GLU A 9 6.66 -5.85 -5.98
N GLN A 10 7.34 -4.84 -5.39
CA GLN A 10 8.47 -5.10 -4.47
C GLN A 10 8.04 -5.90 -3.24
N ARG A 11 6.86 -5.61 -2.67
CA ARG A 11 6.31 -6.38 -1.54
C ARG A 11 6.06 -7.83 -1.94
N LYS A 12 5.53 -8.06 -3.14
CA LYS A 12 5.26 -9.40 -3.67
C LYS A 12 6.55 -10.20 -3.96
N GLU A 13 7.56 -9.55 -4.51
CA GLU A 13 8.88 -10.16 -4.75
C GLU A 13 9.56 -10.56 -3.43
N GLU A 14 9.59 -9.66 -2.44
CA GLU A 14 10.17 -9.97 -1.13
C GLU A 14 9.37 -11.04 -0.38
N LEU A 15 8.04 -11.05 -0.48
CA LEU A 15 7.23 -12.14 0.08
C LEU A 15 7.60 -13.50 -0.57
N THR A 16 7.78 -13.52 -1.88
CA THR A 16 8.19 -14.74 -2.61
C THR A 16 9.57 -15.21 -2.16
N ARG A 17 10.51 -14.27 -1.99
CA ARG A 17 11.85 -14.56 -1.48
C ARG A 17 11.82 -15.14 -0.07
N LEU A 18 11.02 -14.57 0.84
CA LEU A 18 10.87 -15.06 2.21
C LEU A 18 10.26 -16.47 2.24
N VAL A 19 9.25 -16.75 1.41
CA VAL A 19 8.66 -18.09 1.28
C VAL A 19 9.69 -19.13 0.83
N GLU A 20 10.49 -18.81 -0.20
CA GLU A 20 11.54 -19.73 -0.66
C GLU A 20 12.67 -19.87 0.38
N ALA A 21 13.00 -18.82 1.13
CA ALA A 21 13.95 -18.89 2.25
C ALA A 21 13.43 -19.82 3.38
N THR A 22 12.16 -19.69 3.78
CA THR A 22 11.52 -20.60 4.76
C THR A 22 11.56 -22.04 4.29
N LYS A 23 11.28 -22.29 3.01
CA LYS A 23 11.32 -23.63 2.41
C LYS A 23 12.74 -24.19 2.38
N ALA A 24 13.73 -23.39 2.02
CA ALA A 24 15.14 -23.76 2.05
C ALA A 24 15.61 -24.08 3.49
N ALA A 25 15.23 -23.26 4.47
CA ALA A 25 15.52 -23.52 5.87
C ALA A 25 14.91 -24.85 6.36
N LYS A 26 13.65 -25.13 6.00
CA LYS A 26 12.99 -26.41 6.33
C LYS A 26 13.69 -27.61 5.68
N ALA A 27 14.15 -27.46 4.44
CA ALA A 27 14.93 -28.50 3.76
C ALA A 27 16.28 -28.74 4.46
N ALA A 28 16.98 -27.68 4.85
CA ALA A 28 18.23 -27.77 5.61
C ALA A 28 18.04 -28.43 6.98
N ALA A 29 16.97 -28.10 7.71
CA ALA A 29 16.65 -28.75 8.98
C ALA A 29 16.33 -30.25 8.82
N LYS A 30 15.65 -30.63 7.73
CA LYS A 30 15.41 -32.04 7.38
C LYS A 30 16.72 -32.77 7.09
N ALA A 31 17.63 -32.15 6.35
CA ALA A 31 18.96 -32.71 6.05
C ALA A 31 19.80 -32.88 7.33
N ALA A 32 19.83 -31.86 8.20
CA ALA A 32 20.56 -31.93 9.47
C ALA A 32 20.02 -33.03 10.40
N LYS A 33 18.69 -33.23 10.43
CA LYS A 33 18.08 -34.35 11.17
C LYS A 33 18.50 -35.72 10.61
N ALA A 34 18.62 -35.85 9.28
CA ALA A 34 19.10 -37.08 8.66
C ALA A 34 20.58 -37.35 8.99
N GLU A 35 21.41 -36.30 9.01
CA GLU A 35 22.82 -36.40 9.40
C GLU A 35 22.98 -36.88 10.85
N VAL A 36 22.19 -36.34 11.79
CA VAL A 36 22.17 -36.82 13.18
C VAL A 36 21.81 -38.31 13.26
N ALA A 37 20.85 -38.77 12.45
CA ALA A 37 20.50 -40.19 12.40
C ALA A 37 21.65 -41.05 11.84
N ALA A 38 22.34 -40.58 10.80
CA ALA A 38 23.51 -41.23 10.23
C ALA A 38 24.68 -41.31 11.23
N CYS A 39 25.00 -40.20 11.92
CA CYS A 39 26.01 -40.20 12.97
C CYS A 39 25.66 -41.16 14.12
N LYS A 40 24.38 -41.23 14.53
CA LYS A 40 23.91 -42.19 15.55
C LYS A 40 24.11 -43.64 15.10
N ALA A 41 23.85 -43.95 13.83
CA ALA A 41 24.10 -45.28 13.28
C ALA A 41 25.61 -45.59 13.25
N ALA A 42 26.43 -44.63 12.86
CA ALA A 42 27.87 -44.79 12.79
C ALA A 42 28.49 -45.02 14.18
N VAL A 43 28.05 -44.32 15.24
CA VAL A 43 28.52 -44.57 16.61
C VAL A 43 28.22 -46.02 17.06
N LYS A 44 27.06 -46.57 16.67
CA LYS A 44 26.69 -47.95 16.99
C LYS A 44 27.53 -48.99 16.25
N ALA A 45 28.02 -48.66 15.06
CA ALA A 45 28.82 -49.53 14.22
C ALA A 45 30.32 -49.50 14.52
N SER A 46 30.77 -48.75 15.55
CA SER A 46 32.19 -48.66 15.89
C SER A 46 32.70 -49.91 16.60
N GLU A 47 33.81 -50.45 16.11
CA GLU A 47 34.44 -51.66 16.66
C GLU A 47 35.57 -51.34 17.64
N THR A 48 36.15 -50.14 17.56
CA THR A 48 37.24 -49.70 18.44
C THR A 48 36.87 -48.51 19.32
N PRO A 49 37.46 -48.38 20.53
CA PRO A 49 37.23 -47.23 21.41
C PRO A 49 37.63 -45.89 20.78
N ALA A 50 38.71 -45.86 19.99
CA ALA A 50 39.21 -44.66 19.33
C ALA A 50 38.24 -44.16 18.24
N GLU A 51 37.72 -45.08 17.42
CA GLU A 51 36.72 -44.77 16.39
C GLU A 51 35.40 -44.32 17.00
N LYS A 52 34.97 -44.96 18.09
CA LYS A 52 33.77 -44.58 18.82
C LYS A 52 33.87 -43.16 19.36
N ALA A 53 34.99 -42.79 19.98
CA ALA A 53 35.20 -41.44 20.49
C ALA A 53 35.18 -40.37 19.37
N SER A 54 35.77 -40.66 18.22
CA SER A 54 35.73 -39.77 17.05
C SER A 54 34.30 -39.60 16.50
N ARG A 55 33.53 -40.68 16.39
CA ARG A 55 32.13 -40.62 15.93
C ARG A 55 31.19 -39.96 16.93
N GLU A 56 31.44 -40.09 18.23
CA GLU A 56 30.68 -39.36 19.26
C GLU A 56 30.93 -37.85 19.20
N ALA A 57 32.15 -37.43 18.86
CA ALA A 57 32.44 -36.02 18.59
C ALA A 57 31.69 -35.51 17.35
N ALA A 58 31.69 -36.28 16.26
CA ALA A 58 30.93 -35.94 15.04
C ALA A 58 29.41 -35.87 15.30
N LEU A 59 28.87 -36.79 16.11
CA LEU A 59 27.46 -36.77 16.51
C LEU A 59 27.09 -35.48 17.25
N LYS A 60 27.93 -35.03 18.20
CA LYS A 60 27.69 -33.76 18.91
C LYS A 60 27.66 -32.57 17.96
N THR A 61 28.57 -32.53 16.99
CA THR A 61 28.58 -31.48 15.95
C THR A 61 27.30 -31.54 15.09
N ALA A 62 26.86 -32.73 14.69
CA ALA A 62 25.63 -32.89 13.93
C ALA A 62 24.38 -32.47 14.74
N GLU A 63 24.32 -32.80 16.04
CA GLU A 63 23.22 -32.40 16.91
C GLU A 63 23.17 -30.87 17.12
N GLN A 64 24.33 -30.22 17.25
CA GLN A 64 24.41 -28.75 17.26
C GLN A 64 23.97 -28.14 15.92
N ALA A 65 24.38 -28.72 14.78
CA ALA A 65 23.95 -28.27 13.47
C ALA A 65 22.43 -28.45 13.26
N GLN A 66 21.83 -29.53 13.77
CA GLN A 66 20.38 -29.72 13.76
C GLN A 66 19.67 -28.64 14.58
N LEU A 67 20.17 -28.31 15.77
CA LEU A 67 19.61 -27.26 16.61
C LEU A 67 19.66 -25.89 15.91
N ALA A 68 20.81 -25.55 15.33
CA ALA A 68 21.00 -24.31 14.57
C ALA A 68 20.07 -24.25 13.34
N ALA A 69 19.91 -25.36 12.62
CA ALA A 69 18.98 -25.41 11.49
C ALA A 69 17.51 -25.24 11.91
N MET A 70 17.12 -25.77 13.08
CA MET A 70 15.78 -25.55 13.63
C MET A 70 15.56 -24.09 14.07
N ALA A 71 16.58 -23.43 14.63
CA ALA A 71 16.53 -22.00 14.94
C ALA A 71 16.35 -21.15 13.66
N ASN A 72 17.08 -21.47 12.59
CA ASN A 72 16.93 -20.79 11.30
C ASN A 72 15.53 -20.99 10.69
N VAL A 73 14.91 -22.16 10.88
CA VAL A 73 13.51 -22.38 10.46
C VAL A 73 12.54 -21.49 11.24
N ALA A 74 12.74 -21.38 12.56
CA ALA A 74 11.91 -20.53 13.41
C ALA A 74 12.04 -19.06 13.00
N GLU A 75 13.26 -18.57 12.78
CA GLU A 75 13.54 -17.21 12.34
C GLU A 75 12.93 -16.91 10.97
N ALA A 76 13.18 -17.77 9.96
CA ALA A 76 12.63 -17.57 8.62
C ALA A 76 11.09 -17.55 8.63
N THR A 77 10.47 -18.44 9.42
CA THR A 77 9.01 -18.48 9.56
C THR A 77 8.47 -17.22 10.26
N ALA A 78 9.17 -16.72 11.27
CA ALA A 78 8.79 -15.48 11.95
C ALA A 78 8.89 -14.27 11.01
N GLN A 79 10.01 -14.12 10.29
CA GLN A 79 10.19 -13.05 9.31
C GLN A 79 9.14 -13.09 8.19
N GLU A 80 8.84 -14.28 7.65
CA GLU A 80 7.79 -14.44 6.63
C GLU A 80 6.42 -14.02 7.18
N THR A 81 6.10 -14.40 8.41
CA THR A 81 4.80 -14.09 9.03
C THR A 81 4.67 -12.60 9.31
N GLU A 82 5.67 -11.99 9.95
CA GLU A 82 5.69 -10.56 10.24
C GLU A 82 5.59 -9.74 8.95
N PHE A 83 6.33 -10.13 7.90
CA PHE A 83 6.25 -9.45 6.62
C PHE A 83 4.87 -9.58 5.98
N ARG A 84 4.22 -10.76 6.02
CA ARG A 84 2.84 -10.93 5.52
C ARG A 84 1.85 -10.03 6.25
N GLU A 85 1.95 -9.92 7.56
CA GLU A 85 1.08 -9.05 8.36
C GLU A 85 1.32 -7.58 8.04
N ALA A 86 2.58 -7.18 7.88
CA ALA A 86 2.95 -5.83 7.48
C ALA A 86 2.44 -5.48 6.07
N VAL A 87 2.50 -6.42 5.09
CA VAL A 87 1.92 -6.22 3.74
C VAL A 87 0.43 -5.97 3.85
N LYS A 88 -0.28 -6.83 4.58
CA LYS A 88 -1.73 -6.71 4.77
C LYS A 88 -2.12 -5.39 5.44
N ALA A 89 -1.35 -4.95 6.43
CA ALA A 89 -1.57 -3.65 7.08
C ALA A 89 -1.35 -2.48 6.11
N ALA A 90 -0.30 -2.54 5.28
CA ALA A 90 -0.02 -1.51 4.29
C ALA A 90 -1.11 -1.43 3.21
N GLU A 91 -1.61 -2.56 2.71
CA GLU A 91 -2.71 -2.61 1.74
C GLU A 91 -4.03 -2.08 2.34
N ALA A 92 -4.30 -2.39 3.61
CA ALA A 92 -5.46 -1.86 4.32
C ALA A 92 -5.38 -0.33 4.49
N ALA A 93 -4.21 0.18 4.88
CA ALA A 93 -3.96 1.61 5.02
C ALA A 93 -4.11 2.34 3.67
N GLU A 94 -3.59 1.78 2.58
CA GLU A 94 -3.75 2.36 1.23
C GLU A 94 -5.22 2.38 0.78
N THR A 95 -5.95 1.29 1.04
CA THR A 95 -7.39 1.21 0.75
C THR A 95 -8.17 2.25 1.55
N GLN A 96 -7.84 2.44 2.82
CA GLN A 96 -8.45 3.45 3.66
C GLN A 96 -8.15 4.86 3.17
N ALA A 97 -6.89 5.18 2.88
CA ALA A 97 -6.49 6.47 2.34
C ALA A 97 -7.21 6.79 1.03
N ARG A 98 -7.41 5.80 0.15
CA ARG A 98 -8.19 5.96 -1.08
C ARG A 98 -9.67 6.25 -0.82
N LYS A 99 -10.29 5.58 0.15
CA LYS A 99 -11.68 5.86 0.55
C LYS A 99 -11.83 7.25 1.15
N GLU A 100 -10.88 7.69 1.97
CA GLU A 100 -10.87 9.02 2.56
C GLU A 100 -10.68 10.10 1.49
N ALA A 101 -9.80 9.87 0.51
CA ALA A 101 -9.62 10.76 -0.63
C ALA A 101 -10.89 10.85 -1.50
N ASP A 102 -11.54 9.72 -1.77
CA ASP A 102 -12.80 9.69 -2.53
C ASP A 102 -13.95 10.36 -1.77
N ALA A 103 -14.08 10.10 -0.46
CA ALA A 103 -15.05 10.77 0.39
C ALA A 103 -14.83 12.29 0.43
N THR A 104 -13.56 12.72 0.54
CA THR A 104 -13.18 14.14 0.50
C THR A 104 -13.52 14.75 -0.86
N ALA A 105 -13.22 14.07 -1.96
CA ALA A 105 -13.56 14.53 -3.31
C ALA A 105 -15.08 14.61 -3.52
N ALA A 106 -15.84 13.63 -3.02
CA ALA A 106 -17.29 13.60 -3.08
C ALA A 106 -17.92 14.73 -2.25
N GLU A 107 -17.38 15.02 -1.06
CA GLU A 107 -17.83 16.12 -0.21
C GLU A 107 -17.51 17.48 -0.85
N GLN A 108 -16.32 17.64 -1.43
CA GLN A 108 -15.97 18.82 -2.22
C GLN A 108 -16.92 19.01 -3.40
N ALA A 109 -17.26 17.93 -4.11
CA ALA A 109 -18.21 17.98 -5.23
C ALA A 109 -19.64 18.35 -4.78
N ARG A 110 -20.08 17.89 -3.60
CA ARG A 110 -21.39 18.25 -3.01
C ARG A 110 -21.45 19.71 -2.56
N ASN A 111 -20.33 20.23 -2.04
CA ASN A 111 -20.24 21.59 -1.51
C ASN A 111 -19.82 22.63 -2.58
N ALA A 112 -19.42 22.19 -3.77
CA ALA A 112 -19.09 23.08 -4.87
C ALA A 112 -20.34 23.78 -5.40
N ASP A 113 -20.39 25.10 -5.32
CA ASP A 113 -21.43 25.89 -5.97
C ASP A 113 -21.17 25.89 -7.49
N PRO A 114 -22.01 25.21 -8.30
CA PRO A 114 -21.78 25.08 -9.73
C PRO A 114 -21.78 26.44 -10.46
N VAL A 115 -22.46 27.44 -9.91
CA VAL A 115 -22.48 28.82 -10.46
C VAL A 115 -21.16 29.52 -10.17
N LYS A 116 -20.58 29.31 -8.98
CA LYS A 116 -19.25 29.85 -8.63
C LYS A 116 -18.14 29.21 -9.47
N ALA A 117 -18.18 27.89 -9.66
CA ALA A 117 -17.21 27.17 -10.51
C ALA A 117 -17.27 27.64 -11.97
N LEU A 118 -18.48 27.91 -12.48
CA LEU A 118 -18.68 28.47 -13.80
C LEU A 118 -18.05 29.87 -13.92
N ALA A 119 -18.31 30.76 -12.96
CA ALA A 119 -17.68 32.09 -12.91
C ALA A 119 -16.13 32.02 -12.90
N GLU A 120 -15.56 31.13 -12.09
CA GLU A 120 -14.11 30.93 -12.00
C GLU A 120 -13.48 30.42 -13.31
N SER A 121 -14.19 29.57 -14.08
CA SER A 121 -13.71 29.14 -15.40
C SER A 121 -13.64 30.30 -16.41
N TYR A 122 -14.62 31.21 -16.38
CA TYR A 122 -14.64 32.39 -17.24
C TYR A 122 -13.61 33.44 -16.80
N ALA A 123 -13.31 33.54 -15.51
CA ALA A 123 -12.25 34.42 -14.99
C ALA A 123 -10.88 34.16 -15.64
N LYS A 124 -10.59 32.91 -16.05
CA LYS A 124 -9.34 32.56 -16.75
C LYS A 124 -9.27 33.14 -18.17
N ALA A 125 -10.40 33.16 -18.87
CA ALA A 125 -10.49 33.71 -20.23
C ALA A 125 -10.65 35.25 -20.23
N TYR A 126 -11.21 35.80 -19.16
CA TYR A 126 -11.46 37.24 -18.99
C TYR A 126 -10.79 37.74 -17.71
N PRO A 127 -9.44 37.83 -17.68
CA PRO A 127 -8.71 38.18 -16.48
C PRO A 127 -9.09 39.57 -15.95
N ASP A 128 -9.44 40.53 -16.81
CA ASP A 128 -9.76 41.90 -16.39
C ASP A 128 -11.12 42.06 -15.72
N CYS A 129 -12.02 41.07 -15.85
CA CYS A 129 -13.36 41.10 -15.23
C CYS A 129 -13.28 40.75 -13.74
N LYS A 130 -13.92 41.57 -12.90
CA LYS A 130 -13.94 41.36 -11.43
C LYS A 130 -15.14 40.54 -10.97
N ALA A 131 -16.22 40.59 -11.73
CA ALA A 131 -17.47 39.88 -11.44
C ALA A 131 -18.11 39.33 -12.71
N PHE A 132 -18.89 38.27 -12.54
CA PHE A 132 -19.75 37.70 -13.58
C PHE A 132 -21.20 37.66 -13.10
N HIS A 133 -22.12 37.88 -14.03
CA HIS A 133 -23.56 37.76 -13.80
C HIS A 133 -24.04 36.48 -14.48
N ILE A 134 -24.60 35.55 -13.71
CA ILE A 134 -25.01 34.23 -14.19
C ILE A 134 -26.51 34.08 -14.01
N THR A 135 -27.20 33.76 -15.09
CA THR A 135 -28.64 33.51 -15.13
C THR A 135 -28.97 32.06 -14.76
N THR A 136 -30.25 31.78 -14.52
CA THR A 136 -30.75 30.46 -14.11
C THR A 136 -30.49 29.34 -15.12
N ASP A 137 -30.45 29.66 -16.42
CA ASP A 137 -30.07 28.76 -17.50
C ASP A 137 -28.55 28.60 -17.66
N ARG A 138 -27.76 29.12 -16.71
CA ARG A 138 -26.29 29.09 -16.66
C ARG A 138 -25.59 29.91 -17.74
N GLN A 139 -26.27 30.86 -18.38
CA GLN A 139 -25.61 31.81 -19.27
C GLN A 139 -24.77 32.82 -18.47
N VAL A 140 -23.53 33.05 -18.89
CA VAL A 140 -22.57 33.92 -18.22
C VAL A 140 -22.48 35.26 -18.95
N PHE A 141 -22.64 36.35 -18.20
CA PHE A 141 -22.51 37.72 -18.67
C PHE A 141 -21.34 38.41 -17.96
N LEU A 142 -20.61 39.26 -18.70
CA LEU A 142 -19.46 40.00 -18.17
C LEU A 142 -19.91 41.10 -17.19
N GLU A 143 -18.96 41.64 -16.43
CA GLU A 143 -19.18 42.70 -15.43
C GLU A 143 -19.99 43.91 -15.95
N LYS A 144 -19.80 44.28 -17.22
CA LYS A 144 -20.48 45.43 -17.84
C LYS A 144 -21.90 45.11 -18.34
N ASP A 145 -22.24 43.83 -18.47
CA ASP A 145 -23.44 43.35 -19.15
C ASP A 145 -24.58 43.00 -18.18
N LYS A 146 -24.56 43.58 -16.97
CA LYS A 146 -25.56 43.31 -15.92
C LYS A 146 -27.01 43.49 -16.40
N ASN A 147 -27.26 44.54 -17.16
CA ASN A 147 -28.60 44.82 -17.69
C ASN A 147 -29.04 43.77 -18.71
N LEU A 148 -28.11 43.24 -19.51
CA LEU A 148 -28.38 42.19 -20.48
C LEU A 148 -28.69 40.86 -19.77
N ALA A 149 -27.94 40.53 -18.72
CA ALA A 149 -28.22 39.38 -17.87
C ALA A 149 -29.62 39.44 -17.24
N GLN A 150 -30.01 40.62 -16.72
CA GLN A 150 -31.34 40.82 -16.15
C GLN A 150 -32.45 40.72 -17.21
N PHE A 151 -32.22 41.25 -18.40
CA PHE A 151 -33.19 41.15 -19.50
C PHE A 151 -33.38 39.69 -19.92
N HIS A 152 -32.28 38.93 -20.07
CA HIS A 152 -32.32 37.51 -20.38
C HIS A 152 -33.06 36.71 -19.30
N GLN A 153 -32.76 36.97 -18.01
CA GLN A 153 -33.44 36.31 -16.89
C GLN A 153 -34.96 36.58 -16.89
N LYS A 154 -35.39 37.80 -17.23
CA LYS A 154 -36.81 38.12 -17.36
C LYS A 154 -37.50 37.34 -18.48
N ALA A 155 -36.78 37.03 -19.56
CA ALA A 155 -37.32 36.21 -20.65
C ALA A 155 -37.47 34.73 -20.26
N LEU A 156 -36.66 34.24 -19.31
CA LEU A 156 -36.75 32.88 -18.76
C LEU A 156 -37.90 32.70 -17.76
N GLY A 157 -38.49 33.80 -17.26
CA GLY A 157 -39.63 33.80 -16.35
C GLY A 157 -39.24 33.74 -14.88
N GLU A 158 -38.86 32.57 -14.37
CA GLU A 158 -38.61 32.34 -12.94
C GLU A 158 -37.11 32.35 -12.56
N GLY A 159 -36.82 32.91 -11.38
CA GLY A 159 -35.50 32.92 -10.75
C GLY A 159 -34.71 34.23 -10.93
N GLU A 160 -33.49 34.26 -10.38
CA GLU A 160 -32.71 35.49 -10.22
C GLU A 160 -31.30 35.38 -10.80
N VAL A 161 -30.78 36.51 -11.28
CA VAL A 161 -29.39 36.64 -11.73
C VAL A 161 -28.46 36.60 -10.51
N ARG A 162 -27.57 35.61 -10.46
CA ARG A 162 -26.54 35.51 -9.42
C ARG A 162 -25.29 36.26 -9.86
N THR A 163 -24.81 37.18 -9.03
CA THR A 163 -23.54 37.88 -9.26
C THR A 163 -22.45 37.21 -8.46
N ILE A 164 -21.41 36.72 -9.12
CA ILE A 164 -20.26 36.09 -8.49
C ILE A 164 -19.02 36.97 -8.71
N ASN A 165 -18.42 37.40 -7.62
CA ASN A 165 -17.12 38.09 -7.65
C ASN A 165 -16.02 37.04 -7.66
N VAL A 166 -15.04 37.21 -8.56
CA VAL A 166 -13.93 36.26 -8.79
C VAL A 166 -12.56 36.86 -8.40
N ARG A 167 -12.56 38.04 -7.78
CA ARG A 167 -11.39 38.79 -7.31
C ARG A 167 -11.65 39.39 -5.93
#